data_AF-R9LGJ8-F1
#
_entry.id   AF-R9LGJ8-F1
#
_cell.length_a   1.000
_cell.length_b   1.000
_cell.length_c   1.000
_cell.angle_alpha   90.00
_cell.angle_beta   90.00
_cell.angle_gamma   90.00
#
_symmetry.space_group_name_H-M   'P 1'
#
loop_
_entity.id
_entity.type
_entity.pdbx_description
1 polymer ?
#
loop_
_entity_poly.entity_id
_entity_poly.type
_entity_poly.pdbx_seq_one_letter_code
_entity_poly.pdbx_strand_id
1 'polypeptide(L)' 'MDKRKVIEAYRRGFLTPQECAQVLGVEGSHLKRMLEDFPMDARRSIALENQPASGLR' A
#
# COMPACT_ATOMS: atom_id res chain seq x y z
N MET A 1 -4.55 8.17 5.23
CA MET A 1 -4.56 7.11 4.18
C MET A 1 -4.93 5.79 4.85
N ASP A 2 -5.61 4.88 4.15
CA ASP A 2 -5.89 3.56 4.71
C ASP A 2 -4.63 2.69 4.77
N LYS A 3 -4.37 2.06 5.92
CA LYS A 3 -3.20 1.22 6.16
C LYS A 3 -3.06 0.11 5.12
N ARG A 4 -4.16 -0.53 4.72
CA ARG A 4 -4.14 -1.61 3.71
C ARG A 4 -3.67 -1.09 2.36
N LYS A 5 -4.13 0.09 1.95
CA LYS A 5 -3.74 0.71 0.67
C LYS A 5 -2.26 1.08 0.64
N VAL A 6 -1.72 1.57 1.76
CA VAL A 6 -0.28 1.88 1.88
C VAL A 6 0.56 0.61 1.80
N ILE A 7 0.17 -0.45 2.52
CA ILE A 7 0.87 -1.74 2.49
C ILE A 7 0.80 -2.36 1.09
N GLU A 8 -0.33 -2.27 0.40
CA GLU A 8 -0.45 -2.75 -0.98
C GLU A 8 0.48 -1.99 -1.93
N ALA A 9 0.51 -0.65 -1.82
CA ALA A 9 1.39 0.19 -2.63
C ALA A 9 2.89 -0.10 -2.37
N TYR A 10 3.28 -0.27 -1.11
CA TYR A 10 4.63 -0.72 -0.73
C TYR A 10 5.02 -2.03 -1.42
N ARG A 11 4.13 -3.02 -1.39
CA ARG A 11 4.38 -4.34 -1.95
C ARG A 11 4.41 -4.36 -3.46
N ARG A 12 3.67 -3.46 -4.11
CA ARG A 12 3.73 -3.22 -5.54
C ARG A 12 4.95 -2.39 -5.96
N GLY A 13 5.74 -1.89 -5.00
CA GLY A 13 6.95 -1.10 -5.26
C GLY A 13 6.70 0.38 -5.53
N PHE A 14 5.48 0.88 -5.29
CA PHE A 14 5.13 2.29 -5.46
C PHE A 14 5.60 3.19 -4.31
N LEU A 15 5.86 2.61 -3.14
CA LEU A 15 6.31 3.32 -1.94
C LEU A 15 7.51 2.62 -1.36
N THR A 16 8.44 3.41 -0.82
CA THR A 16 9.52 2.93 0.04
C THR A 16 9.02 2.71 1.47
N PRO A 17 9.77 1.95 2.31
CA PRO A 17 9.43 1.83 3.73
C PRO A 17 9.35 3.19 4.44
N GLN A 18 10.19 4.14 4.05
CA GLN A 18 10.25 5.48 4.67
C GLN A 18 8.99 6.29 4.36
N GLU A 19 8.53 6.25 3.09
CA GLU A 19 7.28 6.90 2.71
C GLU A 19 6.07 6.24 3.40
N CYS A 20 6.08 4.92 3.56
CA CYS A 20 5.02 4.23 4.31
C CYS A 20 4.99 4.66 5.78
N ALA A 21 6.15 4.78 6.42
CA ALA A 21 6.28 5.27 7.79
C ALA A 21 5.70 6.69 7.94
N GLN A 22 6.04 7.59 7.00
CA GLN A 22 5.52 8.96 6.98
C GLN A 22 4.01 9.03 6.77
N VAL A 23 3.49 8.31 5.77
CA VAL A 23 2.05 8.31 5.44
C VAL A 23 1.21 7.71 6.58
N LEU A 24 1.76 6.74 7.30
CA LEU A 24 1.10 6.06 8.42
C LEU A 24 1.36 6.74 9.77
N GLY A 25 2.29 7.70 9.83
CA GLY A 25 2.69 8.37 11.07
C GLY A 25 3.32 7.41 12.09
N VAL A 26 4.11 6.44 11.63
CA VAL A 26 4.77 5.44 12.49
C VAL A 26 6.27 5.41 12.27
N GLU A 27 7.02 5.00 13.29
CA GLU A 27 8.46 4.77 13.18
C GLU A 27 8.76 3.55 12.29
N GLY A 28 9.91 3.55 11.61
CA GLY A 28 10.29 2.50 10.66
C GLY A 28 10.37 1.09 11.27
N SER A 29 10.73 0.98 12.55
CA SER A 29 10.74 -0.28 13.30
C SER A 29 9.33 -0.85 13.51
N HIS A 30 8.35 0.02 13.74
CA HIS A 30 6.95 -0.36 13.88
C HIS A 30 6.36 -0.77 12.52
N LEU A 31 6.74 -0.07 11.45
CA LEU A 31 6.33 -0.43 10.09
C LEU A 31 6.73 -1.87 9.73
N LYS A 32 7.97 -2.28 10.05
CA LYS A 32 8.44 -3.64 9.77
C LYS A 32 7.52 -4.70 10.38
N ARG A 33 7.20 -4.55 11.66
CA ARG A 33 6.31 -5.47 12.37
C ARG A 33 4.89 -5.46 11.81
N MET A 34 4.41 -4.29 11.39
CA MET A 34 3.12 -4.19 10.70
C MET A 34 3.13 -4.88 9.34
N LEU A 35 4.23 -4.84 8.59
CA LEU A 35 4.32 -5.54 7.30
C LEU A 35 4.31 -7.07 7.48
N GLU A 36 4.88 -7.57 8.58
CA GLU A 36 4.86 -8.98 8.96
C GLU A 36 3.46 -9.46 9.39
N ASP A 37 2.71 -8.59 10.09
CA ASP A 37 1.35 -8.89 10.61
C ASP A 37 0.25 -8.82 9.55
N PHE A 38 0.55 -8.30 8.34
CA PHE A 38 -0.39 -8.25 7.22
C PHE A 38 -0.16 -9.42 6.25
N PRO A 39 -0.77 -10.59 6.50
CA PRO A 39 -0.68 -11.72 5.58
C PRO A 39 -1.23 -11.32 4.21
N MET A 40 -0.58 -11.76 3.13
CA MET A 40 -1.14 -11.60 1.79
C MET A 40 -2.43 -12.36 1.72
N ASP A 41 -3.54 -11.63 1.65
CA ASP A 41 -4.71 -12.16 0.97
C ASP A 41 -4.37 -12.19 -0.53
N ALA A 42 -3.72 -13.27 -0.96
CA ALA A 42 -3.20 -13.47 -2.32
C ALA A 42 -4.29 -13.41 -3.42
N ARG A 43 -5.55 -13.20 -3.04
CA ARG A 43 -6.71 -13.22 -3.93
C ARG A 43 -7.17 -11.86 -4.44
N ARG A 44 -6.60 -10.72 -4.01
CA ARG A 44 -7.13 -9.38 -4.37
C ARG A 44 -6.22 -8.46 -5.18
N SER A 45 -4.97 -8.85 -5.45
CA SER A 45 -3.95 -7.94 -6.01
C SER A 45 -4.18 -7.49 -7.47
N ILE A 46 -5.22 -7.98 -8.17
CA ILE A 46 -5.47 -7.67 -9.60
C ILE A 46 -6.61 -6.64 -9.80
N ALA A 47 -7.18 -6.04 -8.74
CA ALA A 47 -8.39 -5.21 -8.90
C ALA A 47 -8.20 -3.68 -8.80
N LEU A 48 -6.99 -3.13 -8.65
CA LEU A 48 -6.80 -1.67 -8.53
C LEU A 48 -5.96 -1.01 -9.64
N GLU A 49 -5.89 -1.62 -10.82
CA GLU A 49 -5.31 -0.97 -12.00
C GLU A 49 -6.20 -1.22 -13.22
N ASN A 50 -7.38 -0.60 -13.25
CA ASN A 50 -8.20 -0.43 -14.45
C ASN A 50 -9.26 0.67 -14.21
N GLN A 51 -8.82 1.86 -13.79
CA GLN A 51 -9.61 3.06 -14.06
C GLN A 51 -8.98 3.74 -15.28
N PRO A 52 -9.50 3.55 -16.50
CA PRO A 52 -9.21 4.51 -17.55
C PRO A 52 -9.83 5.82 -17.09
N ALA A 53 -9.02 6.87 -16.95
CA ALA A 53 -9.52 8.23 -17.05
C ALA A 53 -10.03 8.43 -18.49
N SER A 54 -11.16 7.79 -18.83
CA SER A 54 -11.90 8.10 -20.05
C SER A 54 -12.55 9.45 -19.81
N GLY A 55 -12.04 10.44 -20.54
CA GLY A 55 -12.50 11.80 -20.49
C GLY A 55 -13.99 11.94 -20.76
N LEU A 56 -14.56 12.99 -20.20
CA LEU A 56 -15.75 13.59 -20.74
C LEU A 56 -15.37 14.97 -21.26
N ARG A 57 -15.52 15.09 -22.58
CA ARG A 57 -15.63 16.34 -23.32
C ARG A 57 -16.77 17.20 -22.78
#